data_AF-A0A2V6INJ1-F1
#
_entry.id   AF-A0A2V6INJ1-F1
#
_cell.length_a   1.000
_cell.length_b   1.000
_cell.length_c   1.000
_cell.angle_alpha   90.00
_cell.angle_beta   90.00
_cell.angle_gamma   90.00
#
_symmetry.space_group_name_H-M   'P 1'
#
loop_
_entity.id
_entity.type
_entity.pdbx_description
1 polymer ?
#
loop_
_entity_poly.entity_id
_entity_poly.type
_entity_poly.pdbx_seq_one_letter_code
_entity_poly.pdbx_strand_id
1 'polypeptide(L)'
;MNHPFRLYAAVAAVSLASLSSTPALPAKTDLDNVCVSVGRLLEEGHYTHKQLNDDLSGKVLRSYLELLDFSHLFFTQEDVNSLTEKYGPALDDDILLGNLKPAYEIYDLYQKRVDERVAKVKEFLKQPVDFKTDGTIDFRREKSPWPKNAAEADELWRGRITSELLQEHLSEHPIEPGPQLVARRYDRLA
;
A
#
# COMPACT_ATOMS: atom_id res chain seq x y z
N MET A 1 -9.15 -92.54 22.58
CA MET A 1 -10.35 -91.90 23.15
C MET A 1 -10.34 -90.46 22.69
N ASN A 2 -11.46 -90.02 22.12
CA ASN A 2 -11.61 -88.82 21.28
C ASN A 2 -11.26 -87.51 21.99
N HIS A 3 -10.69 -86.54 21.24
CA HIS A 3 -11.28 -85.22 20.96
C HIS A 3 -10.39 -84.45 19.96
N PRO A 4 -10.92 -84.00 18.80
CA PRO A 4 -10.18 -83.17 17.84
C PRO A 4 -10.33 -81.68 18.19
N PHE A 5 -9.23 -81.00 18.52
CA PHE A 5 -9.23 -79.55 18.70
C PHE A 5 -8.88 -78.86 17.38
N ARG A 6 -9.90 -78.27 16.75
CA ARG A 6 -9.79 -77.37 15.59
C ARG A 6 -9.22 -76.04 16.05
N LEU A 7 -8.04 -75.65 15.56
CA LEU A 7 -7.51 -74.29 15.77
C LEU A 7 -7.87 -73.42 14.56
N TYR A 8 -8.66 -72.39 14.84
CA TYR A 8 -9.13 -71.39 13.88
C TYR A 8 -7.98 -70.56 13.32
N ALA A 9 -7.94 -70.40 12.00
CA ALA A 9 -7.07 -69.45 11.32
C ALA A 9 -7.58 -68.02 11.58
N ALA A 10 -6.87 -67.26 12.40
CA ALA A 10 -7.11 -65.83 12.58
C ALA A 10 -6.31 -65.07 11.50
N VAL A 11 -7.00 -64.61 10.45
CA VAL A 11 -6.44 -63.67 9.48
C VAL A 11 -6.50 -62.28 10.12
N ALA A 12 -5.37 -61.78 10.60
CA ALA A 12 -5.23 -60.41 11.04
C ALA A 12 -5.15 -59.49 9.80
N ALA A 13 -6.26 -58.82 9.47
CA ALA A 13 -6.27 -57.75 8.50
C ALA A 13 -5.54 -56.53 9.07
N VAL A 14 -4.28 -56.36 8.69
CA VAL A 14 -3.53 -55.13 8.96
C VAL A 14 -4.03 -54.07 7.98
N SER A 15 -4.96 -53.24 8.44
CA SER A 15 -5.37 -52.04 7.70
C SER A 15 -4.20 -51.06 7.67
N LEU A 16 -3.50 -50.97 6.54
CA LEU A 16 -2.60 -49.84 6.27
C LEU A 16 -3.46 -48.58 6.19
N ALA A 17 -3.51 -47.80 7.27
CA ALA A 17 -3.97 -46.43 7.21
C ALA A 17 -2.91 -45.61 6.47
N SER A 18 -3.18 -45.29 5.21
CA SER A 18 -2.37 -44.35 4.44
C SER A 18 -2.41 -42.99 5.14
N LEU A 19 -1.33 -42.61 5.83
CA LEU A 19 -1.13 -41.22 6.25
C LEU A 19 -0.87 -40.40 4.99
N SER A 20 -1.95 -39.87 4.41
CA SER A 20 -1.87 -38.80 3.42
C SER A 20 -1.31 -37.57 4.14
N SER A 21 0.01 -37.35 4.08
CA SER A 21 0.60 -36.08 4.50
C SER A 21 0.12 -35.01 3.53
N THR A 22 -0.93 -34.28 3.90
CA THR A 22 -1.25 -33.02 3.23
C THR A 22 -0.03 -32.12 3.40
N PRO A 23 0.53 -31.56 2.32
CA PRO A 23 1.55 -30.53 2.49
C PRO A 23 0.91 -29.40 3.26
N ALA A 24 1.45 -29.11 4.45
CA ALA A 24 1.05 -27.95 5.22
C ALA A 24 1.28 -26.72 4.32
N LEU A 25 0.21 -25.97 4.07
CA LEU A 25 0.33 -24.62 3.52
C LEU A 25 1.39 -23.88 4.37
N PRO A 26 2.30 -23.10 3.77
CA PRO A 26 3.26 -22.34 4.56
C PRO A 26 2.48 -21.56 5.62
N ALA A 27 2.85 -21.76 6.89
CA ALA A 27 2.20 -21.08 7.99
C ALA A 27 2.14 -19.58 7.68
N LYS A 28 0.95 -18.99 7.79
CA LYS A 28 0.77 -17.54 7.58
C LYS A 28 1.81 -16.81 8.43
N THR A 29 2.61 -15.94 7.80
CA THR A 29 3.60 -15.14 8.53
C THR A 29 2.90 -14.34 9.61
N ASP A 30 3.42 -14.45 10.83
CA ASP A 30 2.95 -13.67 11.97
C ASP A 30 3.55 -12.26 11.90
N LEU A 31 2.87 -11.40 11.15
CA LEU A 31 3.33 -10.03 10.88
C LEU A 31 3.37 -9.18 12.15
N ASP A 32 2.51 -9.47 13.12
CA ASP A 32 2.45 -8.76 14.40
C ASP A 32 3.73 -9.03 15.19
N ASN A 33 4.13 -10.30 15.29
CA ASN A 33 5.40 -10.67 15.91
C ASN A 33 6.63 -10.16 15.15
N VAL A 34 6.58 -10.12 13.81
CA VAL A 34 7.64 -9.49 13.00
C VAL A 34 7.75 -8.00 13.32
N CYS A 35 6.62 -7.29 13.42
CA CYS A 35 6.58 -5.87 13.76
C CYS A 35 7.27 -5.60 15.11
N VAL A 36 6.88 -6.33 16.15
CA VAL A 36 7.49 -6.21 17.49
C VAL A 36 8.98 -6.54 17.45
N SER A 37 9.35 -7.62 16.77
CA SER A 37 10.75 -8.07 16.70
C SER A 37 11.65 -7.05 16.01
N VAL A 38 11.18 -6.47 14.90
CA VAL A 38 11.91 -5.43 14.15
C VAL A 38 11.96 -4.13 14.97
N GLY A 39 10.85 -3.74 15.60
CA GLY A 39 10.80 -2.55 16.46
C GLY A 39 11.83 -2.62 17.58
N ARG A 40 11.86 -3.73 18.33
CA ARG A 40 12.85 -3.95 19.41
C ARG A 40 14.27 -4.04 18.89
N LEU A 41 14.49 -4.72 17.76
CA LEU A 41 15.82 -4.81 17.14
C LEU A 41 16.37 -3.43 16.80
N LEU A 42 15.54 -2.52 16.29
CA LEU A 42 15.96 -1.17 15.94
C LEU A 42 16.16 -0.29 17.18
N GLU A 43 15.31 -0.42 18.20
CA GLU A 43 15.43 0.32 19.45
C GLU A 43 16.70 -0.08 20.23
N GLU A 44 16.93 -1.37 20.40
CA GLU A 44 18.03 -1.90 21.21
C GLU A 44 19.35 -2.04 20.42
N GLY A 45 19.25 -2.44 19.15
CA GLY A 45 20.39 -2.84 18.32
C GLY A 45 20.96 -1.75 17.42
N HIS A 46 20.26 -0.64 17.20
CA HIS A 46 20.78 0.44 16.37
C HIS A 46 21.79 1.30 17.13
N TYR A 47 22.90 1.66 16.47
CA TYR A 47 24.00 2.43 17.08
C TYR A 47 23.58 3.78 17.70
N THR A 48 22.49 4.37 17.21
CA THR A 48 21.98 5.64 17.76
C THR A 48 21.29 5.48 19.12
N HIS A 49 20.97 4.26 19.55
CA HIS A 49 20.28 3.94 20.80
C HIS A 49 19.07 4.85 21.07
N LYS A 50 18.28 5.10 20.03
CA LYS A 50 17.08 5.93 20.14
C LYS A 50 15.92 5.05 20.60
N GLN A 51 15.25 5.48 21.66
CA GLN A 51 14.01 4.87 22.09
C GLN A 51 12.91 5.15 21.09
N LEU A 52 12.02 4.17 20.93
CA LEU A 52 10.76 4.35 20.23
C LEU A 52 9.82 5.08 21.19
N ASN A 53 9.59 6.37 20.92
CA ASN A 53 8.80 7.28 21.74
C ASN A 53 7.97 8.22 20.85
N ASP A 54 7.08 9.01 21.44
CA ASP A 54 6.17 9.91 20.72
C ASP A 54 6.86 10.82 19.66
N ASP A 55 8.07 11.33 19.94
CA ASP A 55 8.82 12.15 18.98
C ASP A 55 9.31 11.33 17.77
N LEU A 56 9.76 10.10 18.00
CA LEU A 56 10.16 9.19 16.94
C LEU A 56 8.93 8.67 16.17
N SER A 57 7.81 8.44 16.85
CA SER A 57 6.51 8.04 16.27
C SER A 57 6.02 9.02 15.23
N GLY A 58 6.01 10.32 15.55
CA GLY A 58 5.65 11.36 14.58
C GLY A 58 6.54 11.34 13.34
N LYS A 59 7.85 11.06 13.50
CA LYS A 59 8.80 10.96 12.38
C LYS A 59 8.57 9.71 11.54
N VAL A 60 8.33 8.56 12.18
CA VAL A 60 8.00 7.29 11.50
C VAL A 60 6.73 7.46 10.69
N LEU A 61 5.68 8.04 11.27
CA LEU A 61 4.43 8.32 10.57
C LEU A 61 4.67 9.24 9.37
N ARG A 62 5.38 10.35 9.58
CA ARG A 62 5.71 11.29 8.50
C ARG A 62 6.47 10.61 7.35
N SER A 63 7.44 9.76 7.67
CA SER A 63 8.21 8.99 6.70
C SER A 63 7.36 7.95 5.97
N TYR A 64 6.37 7.34 6.63
CA TYR A 64 5.46 6.42 5.98
C TYR A 64 4.53 7.14 4.99
N LEU A 65 4.03 8.33 5.34
CA LEU A 65 3.25 9.15 4.42
C LEU A 65 4.07 9.60 3.20
N GLU A 66 5.35 9.97 3.39
CA GLU A 66 6.28 10.25 2.28
C GLU A 66 6.52 9.03 1.39
N LEU A 67 6.62 7.84 1.97
CA LEU A 67 6.84 6.61 1.22
C LEU A 67 5.66 6.34 0.28
N LEU A 68 4.43 6.59 0.75
CA LEU A 68 3.21 6.37 -0.03
C LEU A 68 3.00 7.48 -1.08
N ASP A 69 3.26 8.73 -0.72
CA ASP A 69 2.93 9.90 -1.54
C ASP A 69 4.09 10.90 -1.62
N PHE A 70 5.25 10.47 -2.10
CA PHE A 70 6.47 11.28 -2.17
C PHE A 70 6.33 12.61 -2.95
N SER A 71 5.40 12.68 -3.92
CA SER A 71 5.16 13.90 -4.69
C SER A 71 3.96 14.72 -4.18
N HIS A 72 3.37 14.31 -3.06
CA HIS A 72 2.23 14.97 -2.41
C HIS A 72 1.06 15.21 -3.39
N LEU A 73 0.70 14.16 -4.13
CA LEU A 73 -0.33 14.20 -5.17
C LEU A 73 -1.66 13.60 -4.71
N PHE A 74 -1.63 12.65 -3.80
CA PHE A 74 -2.78 11.81 -3.49
C PHE A 74 -3.47 12.24 -2.19
N PHE A 75 -2.71 12.41 -1.12
CA PHE A 75 -3.28 12.87 0.14
C PHE A 75 -3.62 14.35 0.09
N THR A 76 -4.63 14.75 0.87
CA THR A 76 -4.85 16.16 1.20
C THR A 76 -4.20 16.50 2.53
N GLN A 77 -3.99 17.80 2.78
CA GLN A 77 -3.50 18.27 4.07
C GLN A 77 -4.46 17.91 5.21
N GLU A 78 -5.77 17.86 4.94
CA GLU A 78 -6.77 17.39 5.90
C GLU A 78 -6.55 15.93 6.28
N ASP A 79 -6.26 15.06 5.30
CA ASP A 79 -5.95 13.64 5.54
C ASP A 79 -4.69 13.51 6.41
N VAL A 80 -3.61 14.19 6.02
CA VAL A 80 -2.33 14.14 6.73
C VAL A 80 -2.48 14.63 8.17
N ASN A 81 -3.23 15.72 8.38
CA ASN A 81 -3.49 16.24 9.71
C ASN A 81 -4.29 15.25 10.56
N SER A 82 -5.35 14.66 10.00
CA SER A 82 -6.17 13.67 10.70
C SER A 82 -5.38 12.42 11.09
N LEU A 83 -4.54 11.92 10.18
CA LEU A 83 -3.66 10.77 10.46
C LEU A 83 -2.60 11.11 11.50
N THR A 84 -2.02 12.31 11.43
CA THR A 84 -1.01 12.78 12.39
C THR A 84 -1.59 12.93 13.78
N GLU A 85 -2.79 13.48 13.91
CA GLU A 85 -3.49 13.60 15.20
C GLU A 85 -3.88 12.23 15.76
N LYS A 86 -4.36 11.32 14.89
CA LYS A 86 -4.83 9.99 15.30
C LYS A 86 -3.71 9.05 15.72
N TYR A 87 -2.58 9.06 15.00
CA TYR A 87 -1.53 8.04 15.14
C TYR A 87 -0.18 8.59 15.60
N GLY A 88 0.08 9.89 15.40
CA GLY A 88 1.36 10.51 15.74
C GLY A 88 1.87 10.21 17.16
N PRO A 89 1.04 10.30 18.22
CA PRO A 89 1.53 10.13 19.59
C PRO A 89 1.59 8.69 20.10
N ALA A 90 1.06 7.70 19.36
CA ALA A 90 0.91 6.32 19.87
C ALA A 90 1.46 5.24 18.92
N LEU A 91 2.06 5.64 17.80
CA LEU A 91 2.54 4.68 16.79
C LEU A 91 3.68 3.80 17.31
N ASP A 92 4.49 4.30 18.24
CA ASP A 92 5.51 3.55 18.96
C ASP A 92 4.92 2.41 19.78
N ASP A 93 3.92 2.71 20.60
CA ASP A 93 3.19 1.70 21.37
C ASP A 93 2.57 0.66 20.43
N ASP A 94 1.94 1.11 19.34
CA ASP A 94 1.36 0.22 18.34
C ASP A 94 2.42 -0.72 17.75
N ILE A 95 3.63 -0.24 17.45
CA ILE A 95 4.74 -1.08 16.95
C ILE A 95 5.20 -2.08 18.02
N LEU A 96 5.41 -1.64 19.26
CA LEU A 96 5.93 -2.49 20.35
C LEU A 96 4.91 -3.52 20.82
N LEU A 97 3.62 -3.28 20.58
CA LEU A 97 2.51 -4.21 20.85
C LEU A 97 2.12 -5.06 19.62
N GLY A 98 2.71 -4.80 18.45
CA GLY A 98 2.41 -5.53 17.21
C GLY A 98 1.07 -5.16 16.58
N ASN A 99 0.51 -4.00 16.92
CA ASN A 99 -0.72 -3.48 16.34
C ASN A 99 -0.45 -2.85 14.96
N LEU A 100 -0.74 -3.61 13.90
CA LEU A 100 -0.58 -3.14 12.52
C LEU A 100 -1.74 -2.30 11.98
N LYS A 101 -2.78 -2.06 12.79
CA LYS A 101 -3.98 -1.33 12.36
C LYS A 101 -3.69 0.07 11.78
N PRO A 102 -2.80 0.90 12.35
CA PRO A 102 -2.48 2.20 11.75
C PRO A 102 -1.92 2.07 10.33
N ALA A 103 -1.01 1.11 10.10
CA ALA A 103 -0.38 0.91 8.80
C ALA A 103 -1.40 0.52 7.73
N TYR A 104 -2.34 -0.37 8.05
CA TYR A 104 -3.41 -0.77 7.16
C TYR A 104 -4.40 0.38 6.89
N GLU A 105 -4.88 1.07 7.93
CA GLU A 105 -5.85 2.15 7.73
C GLU A 105 -5.28 3.31 6.89
N ILE A 106 -4.00 3.65 7.08
CA ILE A 106 -3.32 4.67 6.27
C ILE A 106 -3.21 4.20 4.82
N TYR A 107 -2.84 2.94 4.60
CA TYR A 107 -2.71 2.38 3.26
C TYR A 107 -4.06 2.23 2.53
N ASP A 108 -5.11 1.89 3.26
CA ASP A 108 -6.47 1.82 2.72
C ASP A 108 -6.97 3.22 2.31
N LEU A 109 -6.68 4.24 3.12
CA LEU A 109 -6.97 5.63 2.76
C LEU A 109 -6.18 6.06 1.52
N TYR A 110 -4.90 5.70 1.44
CA TYR A 110 -4.07 5.96 0.27
C TYR A 110 -4.66 5.33 -1.00
N GLN A 111 -4.98 4.03 -0.97
CA GLN A 111 -5.62 3.34 -2.10
C GLN A 111 -6.92 4.03 -2.51
N LYS A 112 -7.77 4.39 -1.55
CA LYS A 112 -9.00 5.14 -1.82
C LYS A 112 -8.72 6.46 -2.54
N ARG A 113 -7.70 7.22 -2.13
CA ARG A 113 -7.30 8.47 -2.81
C ARG A 113 -6.76 8.21 -4.22
N VAL A 114 -6.03 7.13 -4.43
CA VAL A 114 -5.58 6.70 -5.77
C VAL A 114 -6.78 6.40 -6.66
N ASP A 115 -7.76 5.63 -6.18
CA ASP A 115 -8.97 5.27 -6.95
C ASP A 115 -9.80 6.50 -7.32
N GLU A 116 -10.08 7.36 -6.34
CA GLU A 116 -10.75 8.65 -6.55
C GLU A 116 -10.02 9.47 -7.61
N ARG A 117 -8.68 9.43 -7.59
CA ARG A 117 -7.87 10.19 -8.53
C ARG A 117 -7.88 9.60 -9.93
N VAL A 118 -7.77 8.29 -10.08
CA VAL A 118 -7.87 7.60 -11.37
C VAL A 118 -9.24 7.87 -12.00
N ALA A 119 -10.32 7.83 -11.21
CA ALA A 119 -11.65 8.21 -11.67
C ALA A 119 -11.69 9.66 -12.16
N LYS A 120 -11.09 10.59 -11.41
CA LYS A 120 -11.04 12.01 -11.78
C LYS A 120 -10.24 12.28 -13.05
N VAL A 121 -9.11 11.60 -13.23
CA VAL A 121 -8.30 11.68 -14.45
C VAL A 121 -9.13 11.23 -15.66
N LYS A 122 -9.91 10.14 -15.55
CA LYS A 122 -10.80 9.69 -16.63
C LYS A 122 -11.85 10.73 -17.00
N GLU A 123 -12.35 11.52 -16.04
CA GLU A 123 -13.25 12.63 -16.33
C GLU A 123 -12.53 13.76 -17.10
N PHE A 124 -11.31 14.10 -16.69
CA PHE A 124 -10.51 15.13 -17.36
C PHE A 124 -10.18 14.77 -18.81
N LEU A 125 -9.85 13.50 -19.07
CA LEU A 125 -9.52 13.01 -20.41
C LEU A 125 -10.70 13.03 -21.40
N LYS A 126 -11.95 13.15 -20.92
CA LYS A 126 -13.13 13.31 -21.79
C LYS A 126 -13.31 14.74 -22.28
N GLN A 127 -12.64 15.71 -21.66
CA GLN A 127 -12.73 17.12 -22.02
C GLN A 127 -11.61 17.47 -23.00
N PRO A 128 -11.89 18.31 -24.02
CA PRO A 128 -10.81 18.81 -24.88
C PRO A 128 -9.86 19.69 -24.06
N VAL A 129 -8.56 19.51 -24.29
CA VAL A 129 -7.52 20.33 -23.66
C VAL A 129 -7.08 21.40 -24.65
N ASP A 130 -7.06 22.65 -24.19
CA ASP A 130 -6.51 23.77 -24.94
C ASP A 130 -5.05 23.98 -24.55
N PHE A 131 -4.14 23.85 -25.52
CA PHE A 131 -2.70 24.06 -25.33
C PHE A 131 -2.24 25.50 -25.64
N LYS A 132 -3.17 26.41 -25.95
CA LYS A 132 -2.85 27.81 -26.26
C LYS A 132 -2.74 28.70 -25.03
N THR A 133 -3.01 28.18 -23.84
CA THR A 133 -2.91 28.91 -22.58
C THR A 133 -1.52 28.76 -21.97
N ASP A 134 -1.03 29.84 -21.36
CA ASP A 134 0.20 29.79 -20.58
C ASP A 134 -0.05 29.04 -19.27
N GLY A 135 0.69 27.95 -19.04
CA GLY A 135 0.59 27.13 -17.85
C GLY A 135 1.96 26.65 -17.41
N THR A 136 2.17 26.54 -16.09
CA THR A 136 3.39 25.97 -15.51
C THR A 136 3.00 24.88 -14.54
N ILE A 137 3.74 23.79 -14.55
CA ILE A 137 3.59 22.71 -13.58
C ILE A 137 4.93 22.43 -12.93
N ASP A 138 4.88 22.09 -11.64
CA ASP A 138 6.04 21.61 -10.91
C ASP A 138 5.99 20.08 -10.82
N PHE A 139 7.02 19.44 -11.36
CA PHE A 139 7.19 17.99 -11.28
C PHE A 139 7.91 17.56 -9.99
N ARG A 140 8.71 18.44 -9.37
CA ARG A 140 9.53 18.12 -8.19
C ARG A 140 8.85 18.61 -6.92
N ARG A 141 7.83 17.87 -6.52
CA ARG A 141 6.94 18.25 -5.42
C ARG A 141 7.30 17.64 -4.08
N GLU A 142 8.46 16.98 -3.96
CA GLU A 142 8.90 16.34 -2.71
C GLU A 142 9.00 17.29 -1.50
N LYS A 143 9.08 18.60 -1.73
CA LYS A 143 9.12 19.63 -0.68
C LYS A 143 7.89 20.54 -0.69
N SER A 144 6.97 20.34 -1.63
CA SER A 144 5.73 21.10 -1.69
C SER A 144 4.82 20.67 -0.53
N PRO A 145 3.92 21.53 -0.03
CA PRO A 145 2.86 21.05 0.84
C PRO A 145 1.90 20.13 0.08
N TRP A 146 1.22 19.25 0.82
CA TRP A 146 0.05 18.56 0.28
C TRP A 146 -1.03 19.57 -0.10
N PRO A 147 -1.84 19.28 -1.13
CA PRO A 147 -2.97 20.11 -1.48
C PRO A 147 -3.90 20.24 -0.27
N LYS A 148 -4.38 21.46 0.01
CA LYS A 148 -5.18 21.71 1.22
C LYS A 148 -6.46 20.89 1.24
N ASN A 149 -7.07 20.70 0.07
CA ASN A 149 -8.34 20.02 -0.11
C ASN A 149 -8.45 19.39 -1.50
N ALA A 150 -9.57 18.72 -1.75
CA ALA A 150 -9.84 18.04 -3.01
C ALA A 150 -9.81 18.97 -4.25
N ALA A 151 -10.25 20.22 -4.12
CA ALA A 151 -10.27 21.16 -5.24
C ALA A 151 -8.84 21.58 -5.66
N GLU A 152 -7.95 21.80 -4.68
CA GLU A 152 -6.54 22.09 -4.97
C GLU A 152 -5.83 20.86 -5.56
N ALA A 153 -6.16 19.66 -5.07
CA ALA A 153 -5.66 18.41 -5.66
C ALA A 153 -6.16 18.25 -7.11
N ASP A 154 -7.43 18.56 -7.39
CA ASP A 154 -7.99 18.51 -8.74
C ASP A 154 -7.27 19.42 -9.72
N GLU A 155 -6.93 20.64 -9.32
CA GLU A 155 -6.21 21.59 -10.17
C GLU A 155 -4.76 21.15 -10.42
N LEU A 156 -4.08 20.65 -9.38
CA LEU A 156 -2.76 20.05 -9.49
C LEU A 156 -2.75 18.94 -10.55
N TRP A 157 -3.70 18.01 -10.42
CA TRP A 157 -3.82 16.89 -11.34
C TRP A 157 -4.23 17.32 -12.74
N ARG A 158 -5.09 18.33 -12.88
CA ARG A 158 -5.41 18.91 -14.19
C ARG A 158 -4.15 19.40 -14.89
N GLY A 159 -3.30 20.17 -14.20
CA GLY A 159 -2.02 20.62 -14.75
C GLY A 159 -1.13 19.45 -15.19
N ARG A 160 -1.00 18.43 -14.34
CA ARG A 160 -0.21 17.23 -14.64
C ARG A 160 -0.70 16.50 -15.89
N ILE A 161 -2.00 16.22 -15.96
CA ILE A 161 -2.61 15.53 -17.11
C ILE A 161 -2.49 16.36 -18.39
N THR A 162 -2.69 17.68 -18.31
CA THR A 162 -2.46 18.59 -19.45
C THR A 162 -1.03 18.50 -19.95
N SER A 163 -0.04 18.45 -19.07
CA SER A 163 1.36 18.31 -19.48
C SER A 163 1.65 16.94 -20.10
N GLU A 164 1.10 15.85 -19.55
CA GLU A 164 1.24 14.52 -20.13
C GLU A 164 0.61 14.47 -21.53
N LEU A 165 -0.58 15.04 -21.71
CA LEU A 165 -1.23 15.14 -23.01
C LEU A 165 -0.44 16.01 -23.99
N LEU A 166 0.16 17.10 -23.52
CA LEU A 166 1.04 17.93 -24.34
C LEU A 166 2.28 17.15 -24.78
N GLN A 167 2.89 16.37 -23.90
CA GLN A 167 4.03 15.50 -24.25
C GLN A 167 3.64 14.48 -25.32
N GLU A 168 2.46 13.86 -25.20
CA GLU A 168 1.96 12.96 -26.24
C GLU A 168 1.65 13.69 -27.55
N HIS A 169 1.14 14.91 -27.49
CA HIS A 169 0.86 15.73 -28.67
C HIS A 169 2.13 16.12 -29.43
N LEU A 170 3.23 16.36 -28.71
CA LEU A 170 4.54 16.70 -29.26
C LEU A 170 5.34 15.47 -29.72
N SER A 171 4.86 14.25 -29.46
CA SER A 171 5.55 13.02 -29.83
C SER A 171 5.51 12.80 -31.35
N GLU A 172 6.68 12.60 -31.97
CA GLU A 172 6.81 12.35 -33.42
C GLU A 172 6.32 10.95 -33.84
N HIS A 173 6.20 10.02 -32.88
CA HIS A 173 5.86 8.61 -33.13
C HIS A 173 4.77 8.11 -32.17
N PRO A 174 3.52 8.62 -32.28
CA PRO A 174 2.43 8.18 -31.42
C PRO A 174 2.03 6.73 -31.77
N ILE A 175 2.10 5.85 -30.78
CA ILE A 175 1.63 4.46 -30.91
C ILE A 175 0.09 4.43 -30.86
N GLU A 176 -0.53 5.39 -30.15
CA GLU A 176 -1.95 5.48 -29.87
C GLU A 176 -2.37 6.95 -29.65
N PRO A 177 -3.66 7.30 -29.69
CA PRO A 177 -4.10 8.63 -29.30
C PRO A 177 -3.71 8.97 -27.85
N GLY A 178 -3.13 10.15 -27.63
CA GLY A 178 -2.63 10.60 -26.32
C GLY A 178 -3.58 10.34 -25.15
N PRO A 179 -4.88 10.73 -25.22
CA PRO A 179 -5.84 10.46 -24.14
C PRO A 179 -6.03 8.97 -23.82
N GLN A 180 -5.94 8.07 -24.80
CA GLN A 180 -6.07 6.63 -24.57
C GLN A 180 -4.83 6.05 -23.89
N LEU A 181 -3.64 6.51 -24.29
CA LEU A 181 -2.40 6.09 -23.67
C LEU A 181 -2.32 6.58 -22.21
N VAL A 182 -2.67 7.84 -21.97
CA VAL A 182 -2.71 8.42 -20.62
C VAL A 182 -3.73 7.66 -19.76
N ALA A 183 -4.95 7.42 -20.25
CA ALA A 183 -5.96 6.64 -19.52
C ALA A 183 -5.42 5.25 -19.10
N ARG A 184 -4.77 4.53 -20.02
CA ARG A 184 -4.18 3.22 -19.75
C ARG A 184 -3.10 3.25 -18.67
N ARG A 185 -2.28 4.32 -18.60
CA ARG A 185 -1.28 4.46 -17.53
C ARG A 185 -1.93 4.48 -16.17
N TYR A 186 -3.02 5.24 -16.02
CA TYR A 186 -3.75 5.37 -14.77
C TYR A 186 -4.59 4.15 -14.43
N ASP A 187 -5.09 3.41 -15.43
CA ASP A 187 -5.76 2.12 -15.21
C ASP A 187 -4.86 1.05 -14.60
N ARG A 188 -3.52 1.18 -14.70
CA ARG A 188 -2.57 0.25 -14.08
C ARG A 188 -2.24 0.60 -12.62
N LEU A 189 -2.68 1.77 -12.16
CA LEU A 189 -2.49 2.22 -10.77
C LEU A 189 -3.63 1.78 -9.86
N ALA A 190 -4.80 1.47 -10.43
CA ALA A 190 -5.97 0.95 -9.74
C ALA A 190 -6.06 -0.59 -9.88
#